data_AF-A0A938N776-F1
#
_entry.id   AF-A0A938N776-F1
#
_cell.length_a   1.000
_cell.length_b   1.000
_cell.length_c   1.000
_cell.angle_alpha   90.00
_cell.angle_beta   90.00
_cell.angle_gamma   90.00
#
_symmetry.space_group_name_H-M   'P 1'
#
loop_
_entity.id
_entity.type
_entity.pdbx_description
1 polymer ?
#
loop_
_entity_poly.entity_id
_entity_poly.type
_entity_poly.pdbx_seq_one_letter_code
_entity_poly.pdbx_strand_id
1 'polypeptide(L)'
;MRIAAMMVMAMMVLTGMAGAGAAWGLPTRPAWFMMGFEGLVALTGFLGLAWARGGRASGLMLTCAAGVCLLMGLLGYLSVQGHLAGRGLKGWVGLRAAMSAALAGMAVWVALNGHRDLWKMFGRGAGVAGVLLVGAALAYRFRGAISSALGGIDGLVRLALGIVGMAVLGAMVCYAGHVLIRAFQIAEERRVEAEG
;
A
#
# COMPACT_ATOMS: atom_id res chain seq x y z
N MET A 1 21.12 2.51 5.17
CA MET A 1 19.70 2.12 4.96
C MET A 1 18.84 2.22 6.21
N ARG A 2 19.30 1.68 7.36
CA ARG A 2 18.58 1.72 8.64
C ARG A 2 18.07 3.12 9.06
N ILE A 3 18.93 4.14 8.99
CA ILE A 3 18.57 5.53 9.34
C ILE A 3 17.43 6.04 8.44
N ALA A 4 17.54 5.83 7.12
CA ALA A 4 16.50 6.23 6.17
C ALA A 4 15.17 5.53 6.43
N ALA A 5 15.18 4.21 6.70
CA ALA A 5 13.98 3.48 7.08
C ALA A 5 13.37 4.05 8.37
N MET A 6 14.18 4.33 9.38
CA MET A 6 13.72 4.95 10.63
C MET A 6 13.12 6.34 10.39
N MET A 7 13.72 7.16 9.52
CA MET A 7 13.17 8.47 9.17
C MET A 7 11.78 8.35 8.54
N VAL A 8 11.60 7.45 7.56
CA VAL A 8 10.30 7.25 6.92
C VAL A 8 9.26 6.70 7.92
N MET A 9 9.65 5.76 8.78
CA MET A 9 8.76 5.25 9.84
C MET A 9 8.38 6.32 10.87
N ALA A 10 9.32 7.18 11.26
CA ALA A 10 9.04 8.32 12.14
C ALA A 10 8.07 9.31 11.48
N MET A 11 8.28 9.60 10.19
CA MET A 11 7.33 10.39 9.43
C MET A 11 5.95 9.71 9.39
N MET A 12 5.87 8.37 9.26
CA MET A 12 4.59 7.65 9.28
C MET A 12 3.86 7.84 10.60
N VAL A 13 4.58 7.74 11.72
CA VAL A 13 4.04 8.01 13.06
C VAL A 13 3.50 9.43 13.15
N LEU A 14 4.33 10.43 12.84
CA LEU A 14 3.95 11.84 12.96
C LEU A 14 2.74 12.19 12.10
N THR A 15 2.75 11.77 10.85
CA THR A 15 1.63 11.99 9.93
C THR A 15 0.40 11.20 10.36
N GLY A 16 0.53 9.93 10.80
CA GLY A 16 -0.62 9.14 11.28
C GLY A 16 -1.27 9.76 12.50
N MET A 17 -0.47 10.22 13.46
CA MET A 17 -0.95 10.96 14.63
C MET A 17 -1.62 12.28 14.25
N ALA A 18 -1.05 13.04 13.32
CA ALA A 18 -1.64 14.28 12.86
C ALA A 18 -2.99 14.05 12.14
N GLY A 19 -3.08 13.03 11.29
CA GLY A 19 -4.33 12.64 10.61
C GLY A 19 -5.40 12.18 11.59
N ALA A 20 -5.03 11.32 12.55
CA ALA A 20 -5.94 10.84 13.59
C ALA A 20 -6.41 11.98 14.51
N GLY A 21 -5.50 12.86 14.92
CA GLY A 21 -5.83 14.03 15.76
C GLY A 21 -6.74 15.03 15.03
N ALA A 22 -6.50 15.28 13.74
CA ALA A 22 -7.37 16.13 12.93
C ALA A 22 -8.78 15.54 12.76
N ALA A 23 -8.89 14.21 12.70
CA ALA A 23 -10.17 13.51 12.60
C ALA A 23 -10.92 13.43 13.94
N TRP A 24 -10.20 13.36 15.08
CA TRP A 24 -10.78 13.28 16.42
C TRP A 24 -11.71 14.46 16.75
N GLY A 25 -11.34 15.68 16.32
CA GLY A 25 -12.10 16.90 16.62
C GLY A 25 -13.39 17.08 15.82
N LEU A 26 -13.71 16.17 14.90
CA LEU A 26 -14.85 16.32 13.99
C LEU A 26 -15.98 15.34 14.36
N PRO A 27 -17.18 15.83 14.75
CA PRO A 27 -18.30 14.98 15.16
C PRO A 27 -18.99 14.26 13.99
N THR A 28 -18.50 14.44 12.75
CA THR A 28 -19.07 13.80 11.57
C THR A 28 -18.73 12.31 11.53
N ARG A 29 -19.75 11.45 11.43
CA ARG A 29 -19.65 9.97 11.36
C ARG A 29 -18.57 9.39 10.41
N PRO A 30 -18.22 9.99 9.25
CA PRO A 30 -17.10 9.48 8.44
C PRO A 30 -15.69 9.69 9.05
N ALA A 31 -15.51 10.67 9.94
CA ALA A 31 -14.19 11.03 10.48
C ALA A 31 -13.61 9.96 11.42
N TRP A 32 -14.44 9.20 12.14
CA TRP A 32 -13.96 8.13 13.03
C TRP A 32 -13.28 6.98 12.28
N PHE A 33 -13.70 6.68 11.05
CA PHE A 33 -13.00 5.70 10.22
C PHE A 33 -11.61 6.19 9.82
N MET A 34 -11.49 7.46 9.39
CA MET A 34 -10.19 8.07 9.09
C MET A 34 -9.28 8.02 10.32
N MET A 35 -9.81 8.36 11.50
CA MET A 35 -9.07 8.27 12.76
C MET A 35 -8.53 6.86 13.01
N GLY A 36 -9.36 5.82 12.85
CA GLY A 36 -8.94 4.42 13.00
C GLY A 36 -7.85 4.02 12.01
N PHE A 37 -8.02 4.35 10.73
CA PHE A 37 -7.03 4.02 9.68
C PHE A 37 -5.70 4.74 9.90
N GLU A 38 -5.73 6.03 10.21
CA GLU A 38 -4.52 6.83 10.48
C GLU A 38 -3.83 6.38 11.79
N GLY A 39 -4.61 5.93 12.79
CA GLY A 39 -4.10 5.28 14.00
C GLY A 39 -3.34 3.99 13.69
N LEU A 40 -3.85 3.15 12.78
CA LEU A 40 -3.13 1.95 12.32
C LEU A 40 -1.83 2.32 11.60
N VAL A 41 -1.82 3.37 10.77
CA VAL A 41 -0.57 3.85 10.14
C VAL A 41 0.46 4.28 11.19
N ALA A 42 0.02 5.02 12.21
CA ALA A 42 0.90 5.44 13.30
C ALA A 42 1.45 4.24 14.09
N LEU A 43 0.59 3.27 14.43
CA LEU A 43 0.98 2.05 15.13
C LEU A 43 2.00 1.24 14.31
N THR A 44 1.75 1.04 13.01
CA THR A 44 2.69 0.34 12.14
C THR A 44 4.03 1.07 12.02
N GLY A 45 4.02 2.40 11.91
CA GLY A 45 5.24 3.20 11.95
C GLY A 45 6.01 3.05 13.27
N PHE A 46 5.30 3.00 14.40
CA PHE A 46 5.89 2.84 15.72
C PHE A 46 6.53 1.46 15.91
N LEU A 47 5.82 0.39 15.57
CA LEU A 47 6.37 -0.99 15.54
C LEU A 47 7.55 -1.07 14.56
N GLY A 48 7.43 -0.37 13.43
CA GLY A 48 8.47 -0.09 12.45
C GLY A 48 9.78 0.40 13.09
N LEU A 49 9.67 1.48 13.86
CA LEU A 49 10.79 2.09 14.57
C LEU A 49 11.38 1.17 15.63
N ALA A 50 10.55 0.48 16.41
CA ALA A 50 10.99 -0.41 17.47
C ALA A 50 11.84 -1.56 16.90
N TRP A 51 11.39 -2.20 15.82
CA TRP A 51 12.15 -3.24 15.13
C TRP A 51 13.42 -2.72 14.46
N ALA A 52 13.37 -1.55 13.82
CA ALA A 52 14.57 -0.94 13.24
C ALA A 52 15.62 -0.59 14.31
N ARG A 53 15.21 -0.21 15.53
CA ARG A 53 16.12 -0.01 16.68
C ARG A 53 16.73 -1.32 17.19
N GLY A 54 16.02 -2.43 17.10
CA GLY A 54 16.56 -3.76 17.42
C GLY A 54 17.52 -4.34 16.38
N GLY A 55 17.83 -3.62 15.29
CA GLY A 55 18.73 -4.11 14.24
C GLY A 55 18.12 -5.17 13.31
N ARG A 56 16.82 -5.44 13.44
CA ARG A 56 16.10 -6.53 12.75
C ARG A 56 15.22 -6.05 11.60
N ALA A 57 15.62 -4.99 10.90
CA ALA A 57 14.84 -4.51 9.76
C ALA A 57 14.94 -5.51 8.59
N SER A 58 13.87 -6.27 8.35
CA SER A 58 13.76 -7.19 7.22
C SER A 58 13.02 -6.55 6.05
N GLY A 59 13.28 -7.01 4.83
CA GLY A 59 12.56 -6.55 3.64
C GLY A 59 11.05 -6.80 3.74
N LEU A 60 10.65 -7.93 4.32
CA LEU A 60 9.24 -8.28 4.53
C LEU A 60 8.51 -7.26 5.41
N MET A 61 9.13 -6.87 6.53
CA MET A 61 8.61 -5.85 7.44
C MET A 61 8.41 -4.50 6.72
N LEU A 62 9.43 -4.05 5.99
CA LEU A 62 9.39 -2.78 5.27
C LEU A 62 8.27 -2.78 4.21
N THR A 63 8.10 -3.90 3.51
CA THR A 63 7.03 -4.08 2.51
C THR A 63 5.64 -4.06 3.17
N CYS A 64 5.49 -4.71 4.32
CA CYS A 64 4.23 -4.69 5.08
C CYS A 64 3.88 -3.26 5.54
N ALA A 65 4.84 -2.55 6.11
CA ALA A 65 4.65 -1.16 6.51
C ALA A 65 4.30 -0.25 5.32
N ALA A 66 4.94 -0.46 4.17
CA ALA A 66 4.61 0.24 2.93
C ALA A 66 3.13 0.00 2.52
N GLY A 67 2.69 -1.26 2.56
CA GLY A 67 1.32 -1.65 2.24
C GLY A 67 0.30 -1.01 3.18
N VAL A 68 0.52 -1.08 4.49
CA VAL A 68 -0.35 -0.46 5.48
C VAL A 68 -0.41 1.06 5.30
N CYS A 69 0.74 1.71 5.10
CA CYS A 69 0.82 3.16 4.90
C CYS A 69 -0.07 3.63 3.73
N LEU A 70 0.02 2.93 2.59
CA LEU A 70 -0.74 3.27 1.40
C LEU A 70 -2.22 2.92 1.54
N LEU A 71 -2.53 1.68 1.94
CA LEU A 71 -3.89 1.18 1.99
C LEU A 71 -4.73 1.94 3.03
N MET A 72 -4.21 2.06 4.26
CA MET A 72 -4.93 2.78 5.31
C MET A 72 -5.02 4.28 5.02
N GLY A 73 -3.99 4.88 4.42
CA GLY A 73 -4.04 6.27 3.95
C GLY A 73 -5.11 6.49 2.86
N LEU A 74 -5.27 5.54 1.93
CA LEU A 74 -6.31 5.59 0.91
C LEU A 74 -7.71 5.36 1.50
N LEU A 75 -7.86 4.40 2.40
CA LEU A 75 -9.14 4.16 3.09
C LEU A 75 -9.55 5.35 3.96
N GLY A 76 -8.59 6.01 4.62
CA GLY A 76 -8.81 7.27 5.34
C GLY A 76 -9.23 8.41 4.41
N TYR A 77 -8.62 8.54 3.23
CA TYR A 77 -9.05 9.49 2.22
C TYR A 77 -10.49 9.24 1.72
N LEU A 78 -10.82 7.98 1.44
CA LEU A 78 -12.14 7.60 0.94
C LEU A 78 -13.24 7.76 1.99
N SER A 79 -12.95 7.46 3.26
CA SER A 79 -13.94 7.56 4.34
C SER A 79 -14.47 8.98 4.52
N VAL A 80 -13.63 10.00 4.32
CA VAL A 80 -14.03 11.42 4.39
C VAL A 80 -14.29 12.05 3.01
N GLN A 81 -14.52 11.22 1.98
CA GLN A 81 -14.81 11.69 0.61
C GLN A 81 -13.76 12.68 0.07
N GLY A 82 -12.50 12.48 0.47
CA GLY A 82 -11.35 13.26 0.06
C GLY A 82 -11.21 14.65 0.67
N HIS A 83 -12.06 15.04 1.63
CA HIS A 83 -12.00 16.34 2.29
C HIS A 83 -12.13 16.20 3.81
N LEU A 84 -11.32 16.93 4.57
CA LEU A 84 -11.42 17.02 6.03
C LEU A 84 -11.50 18.49 6.45
N ALA A 85 -12.57 18.86 7.16
CA ALA A 85 -12.81 20.26 7.56
C ALA A 85 -12.66 21.27 6.40
N GLY A 86 -13.21 20.94 5.22
CA GLY A 86 -13.13 21.80 4.03
C GLY A 86 -11.78 21.80 3.29
N ARG A 87 -10.77 21.06 3.77
CA ARG A 87 -9.46 20.94 3.10
C ARG A 87 -9.35 19.65 2.30
N GLY A 88 -8.89 19.75 1.06
CA GLY A 88 -8.66 18.58 0.21
C GLY A 88 -7.46 17.75 0.68
N LEU A 89 -7.63 16.43 0.72
CA LEU A 89 -6.62 15.47 1.22
C LEU A 89 -5.76 14.84 0.11
N LYS A 90 -5.80 15.36 -1.12
CA LYS A 90 -5.02 14.79 -2.24
C LYS A 90 -3.51 14.79 -1.95
N GLY A 91 -2.99 15.89 -1.40
CA GLY A 91 -1.58 15.99 -1.00
C GLY A 91 -1.21 15.00 0.10
N TRP A 92 -2.14 14.68 1.00
CA TRP A 92 -1.97 13.69 2.06
C TRP A 92 -1.78 12.28 1.49
N VAL A 93 -2.65 11.87 0.56
CA VAL A 93 -2.51 10.59 -0.14
C VAL A 93 -1.23 10.53 -0.96
N GLY A 94 -0.85 11.64 -1.61
CA GLY A 94 0.42 11.77 -2.32
C GLY A 94 1.62 11.53 -1.41
N LEU A 95 1.60 12.10 -0.20
CA LEU A 95 2.62 11.86 0.82
C LEU A 95 2.65 10.39 1.25
N ARG A 96 1.50 9.77 1.53
CA ARG A 96 1.39 8.34 1.87
C ARG A 96 1.95 7.44 0.76
N ALA A 97 1.64 7.75 -0.49
CA ALA A 97 2.17 7.05 -1.65
C ALA A 97 3.69 7.19 -1.77
N ALA A 98 4.24 8.40 -1.55
CA ALA A 98 5.68 8.63 -1.56
C ALA A 98 6.40 7.84 -0.45
N MET A 99 5.83 7.81 0.76
CA MET A 99 6.39 7.07 1.90
C MET A 99 6.33 5.56 1.67
N SER A 100 5.20 5.07 1.16
CA SER A 100 5.04 3.67 0.78
C SER A 100 6.05 3.27 -0.31
N ALA A 101 6.21 4.08 -1.36
CA ALA A 101 7.20 3.85 -2.41
C ALA A 101 8.64 3.84 -1.87
N ALA A 102 8.98 4.76 -0.95
CA ALA A 102 10.29 4.78 -0.32
C ALA A 102 10.55 3.51 0.51
N LEU A 103 9.57 3.07 1.31
CA LEU A 103 9.67 1.84 2.10
C LEU A 103 9.77 0.59 1.22
N ALA A 104 8.95 0.49 0.18
CA ALA A 104 8.98 -0.61 -0.77
C ALA A 104 10.31 -0.64 -1.53
N GLY A 105 10.82 0.50 -1.98
CA GLY A 105 12.13 0.61 -2.63
C GLY A 105 13.28 0.17 -1.70
N MET A 106 13.24 0.59 -0.44
CA MET A 106 14.20 0.11 0.57
C MET A 106 14.05 -1.39 0.83
N ALA A 107 12.83 -1.92 0.88
CA ALA A 107 12.59 -3.35 1.06
C ALA A 107 13.22 -4.18 -0.06
N VAL A 108 12.96 -3.79 -1.31
CA VAL A 108 13.51 -4.39 -2.53
C VAL A 108 15.03 -4.32 -2.50
N TRP A 109 15.60 -3.16 -2.16
CA TRP A 109 17.05 -3.03 -2.07
C TRP A 109 17.64 -3.94 -0.99
N VAL A 110 17.07 -3.97 0.22
CA VAL A 110 17.57 -4.84 1.31
C VAL A 110 17.50 -6.31 0.92
N ALA A 111 16.41 -6.75 0.29
CA ALA A 111 16.17 -8.16 0.02
C ALA A 111 16.84 -8.68 -1.25
N LEU A 112 16.97 -7.86 -2.29
CA LEU A 112 17.40 -8.31 -3.62
C LEU A 112 18.83 -7.89 -3.97
N ASN A 113 19.47 -7.05 -3.15
CA ASN A 113 20.86 -6.68 -3.37
C ASN A 113 21.76 -7.91 -3.18
N GLY A 114 22.45 -8.33 -4.25
CA GLY A 114 23.28 -9.53 -4.27
C GLY A 114 22.60 -10.81 -4.80
N HIS A 115 21.28 -10.81 -5.03
CA HIS A 115 20.54 -12.01 -5.47
C HIS A 115 19.85 -11.80 -6.83
N ARG A 116 20.61 -11.92 -7.93
CA ARG A 116 20.12 -11.71 -9.31
C ARG A 116 18.95 -12.60 -9.72
N ASP A 117 18.86 -13.80 -9.17
CA ASP A 117 17.79 -14.75 -9.43
C ASP A 117 16.44 -14.28 -8.84
N LEU A 118 16.46 -13.65 -7.67
CA LEU A 118 15.26 -13.13 -7.01
C LEU A 118 14.67 -11.91 -7.76
N TRP A 119 15.48 -11.17 -8.51
CA TRP A 119 14.98 -10.08 -9.38
C TRP A 119 14.00 -10.57 -10.44
N LYS A 120 14.16 -11.79 -10.96
CA LYS A 120 13.21 -12.36 -11.93
C LYS A 120 11.87 -12.64 -11.26
N MET A 121 11.89 -13.16 -10.04
CA MET A 121 10.67 -13.44 -9.26
C MET A 121 9.97 -12.15 -8.87
N PHE A 122 10.73 -11.18 -8.35
CA PHE A 122 10.23 -9.84 -8.06
C PHE A 122 9.63 -9.18 -9.29
N GLY A 123 10.32 -9.22 -10.44
CA GLY A 123 9.85 -8.63 -11.69
C GLY A 123 8.53 -9.23 -12.18
N ARG A 124 8.28 -10.52 -11.97
CA ARG A 124 6.97 -11.15 -12.27
C ARG A 124 5.86 -10.58 -11.38
N GLY A 125 6.09 -10.54 -10.07
CA GLY A 125 5.12 -9.98 -9.12
C GLY A 125 4.85 -8.48 -9.36
N ALA A 126 5.92 -7.70 -9.53
CA ALA A 126 5.87 -6.28 -9.83
C ALA A 126 5.23 -6.00 -11.20
N GLY A 127 5.44 -6.87 -12.20
CA GLY A 127 4.80 -6.78 -13.51
C GLY A 127 3.29 -6.92 -13.41
N VAL A 128 2.80 -7.94 -12.68
CA VAL A 128 1.35 -8.12 -12.45
C VAL A 128 0.77 -6.94 -11.66
N ALA A 129 1.45 -6.49 -10.60
CA ALA A 129 1.04 -5.29 -9.86
C ALA A 129 1.02 -4.03 -10.75
N GLY A 130 2.00 -3.89 -11.65
CA GLY A 130 2.08 -2.81 -12.62
C GLY A 130 0.89 -2.80 -13.59
N VAL A 131 0.50 -3.96 -14.11
CA VAL A 131 -0.70 -4.09 -14.96
C VAL A 131 -1.95 -3.65 -14.20
N LEU A 132 -2.09 -4.04 -12.93
CA LEU A 132 -3.22 -3.62 -12.09
C LEU A 132 -3.23 -2.11 -11.87
N LEU A 133 -2.08 -1.49 -11.59
CA LEU A 133 -1.96 -0.05 -11.39
C LEU A 133 -2.26 0.75 -12.66
N VAL A 134 -1.73 0.33 -13.81
CA VAL A 134 -2.00 0.94 -15.10
C VAL A 134 -3.48 0.78 -15.45
N GLY A 135 -4.05 -0.40 -15.26
CA GLY A 135 -5.47 -0.67 -15.45
C GLY A 135 -6.36 0.23 -14.59
N ALA A 136 -6.03 0.38 -13.30
CA ALA A 136 -6.75 1.26 -12.39
C ALA A 136 -6.64 2.74 -12.79
N ALA A 137 -5.45 3.19 -13.20
CA ALA A 137 -5.23 4.56 -13.66
C ALA A 137 -6.03 4.87 -14.95
N LEU A 138 -6.02 3.95 -15.91
CA LEU A 138 -6.81 4.05 -17.14
C LEU A 138 -8.30 4.03 -16.82
N ALA A 139 -8.76 3.11 -15.95
CA ALA A 139 -10.16 3.05 -15.53
C ALA A 139 -10.63 4.35 -14.88
N TYR A 140 -9.80 4.97 -14.04
CA TYR A 140 -10.09 6.26 -13.44
C TYR A 140 -10.15 7.39 -14.49
N ARG A 141 -9.18 7.42 -15.42
CA ARG A 141 -9.08 8.44 -16.48
C ARG A 141 -10.24 8.38 -17.48
N PHE A 142 -10.71 7.18 -17.77
CA PHE A 142 -11.76 6.89 -18.75
C PHE A 142 -13.11 6.50 -18.11
N ARG A 143 -13.30 6.79 -16.81
CA ARG A 143 -14.51 6.40 -16.07
C ARG A 143 -15.83 6.81 -16.74
N GLY A 144 -15.86 7.97 -17.40
CA GLY A 144 -17.05 8.45 -18.13
C GLY A 144 -17.37 7.61 -19.37
N ALA A 145 -16.35 7.29 -20.16
CA ALA A 145 -16.49 6.41 -21.33
C ALA A 145 -16.87 4.99 -20.90
N ILE A 146 -16.25 4.46 -19.83
CA ILE A 146 -16.59 3.16 -19.27
C ILE A 146 -18.04 3.14 -18.76
N SER A 147 -18.46 4.17 -18.02
CA SER A 147 -19.84 4.28 -17.54
C SER A 147 -20.85 4.37 -18.68
N SER A 148 -20.53 5.08 -19.76
CA SER A 148 -21.38 5.18 -20.95
C SER A 148 -21.47 3.84 -21.68
N ALA A 149 -20.34 3.16 -21.88
CA ALA A 149 -20.30 1.84 -22.50
C ALA A 149 -21.07 0.79 -21.69
N LEU A 150 -20.93 0.79 -20.36
CA LEU A 150 -21.67 -0.09 -19.45
C LEU A 150 -23.17 0.26 -19.34
N GLY A 151 -23.57 1.47 -19.74
CA GLY A 151 -24.96 1.92 -19.72
C GLY A 151 -25.82 1.28 -20.82
N GLY A 152 -25.20 0.84 -21.93
CA GLY A 152 -25.89 0.17 -23.04
C GLY A 152 -25.97 -1.35 -22.93
N ILE A 153 -25.44 -1.93 -21.84
CA ILE A 153 -25.39 -3.38 -21.63
C ILE A 153 -26.53 -3.80 -20.70
N ASP A 154 -27.11 -4.96 -20.97
CA ASP A 154 -28.10 -5.58 -20.10
C ASP A 154 -27.61 -5.72 -18.64
N GLY A 155 -28.54 -5.55 -17.69
CA GLY A 155 -28.23 -5.53 -16.26
C GLY A 155 -27.58 -6.82 -15.74
N LEU A 156 -28.01 -7.99 -16.24
CA LEU A 156 -27.44 -9.29 -15.86
C LEU A 156 -26.03 -9.45 -16.41
N VAL A 157 -25.80 -9.05 -17.67
CA VAL A 157 -24.48 -9.12 -18.29
C VAL A 157 -23.50 -8.18 -17.58
N ARG A 158 -23.94 -6.96 -17.22
CA ARG A 158 -23.14 -6.01 -16.44
C ARG A 158 -22.77 -6.55 -15.07
N LEU A 159 -23.71 -7.19 -14.38
CA LEU A 159 -23.45 -7.85 -13.09
C LEU A 159 -22.43 -8.98 -13.24
N ALA A 160 -22.61 -9.86 -14.23
CA ALA A 160 -21.69 -10.97 -14.50
C ALA A 160 -20.27 -10.46 -14.80
N LEU A 161 -20.12 -9.43 -15.65
CA LEU A 161 -18.84 -8.79 -15.93
C LEU A 161 -18.21 -8.19 -14.66
N GLY A 162 -19.02 -7.59 -13.78
CA GLY A 162 -18.55 -7.08 -12.49
C GLY A 162 -18.01 -8.18 -11.59
N ILE A 163 -18.73 -9.29 -11.45
CA ILE A 163 -18.30 -10.44 -10.61
C ILE A 163 -17.03 -11.06 -11.17
N VAL A 164 -17.00 -11.37 -12.47
CA VAL A 164 -15.82 -11.96 -13.13
C VAL A 164 -14.63 -11.02 -13.05
N GLY A 165 -14.83 -9.72 -13.33
CA GLY A 165 -13.79 -8.71 -13.21
C GLY A 165 -13.21 -8.63 -11.81
N MET A 166 -14.05 -8.61 -10.78
CA MET A 166 -13.60 -8.61 -9.38
C MET A 166 -12.85 -9.90 -9.00
N ALA A 167 -13.31 -11.06 -9.47
CA ALA A 167 -12.63 -12.33 -9.22
C ALA A 167 -11.23 -12.37 -9.86
N VAL A 168 -11.11 -11.90 -11.11
CA VAL A 168 -9.82 -11.82 -11.81
C VAL A 168 -8.89 -10.82 -11.13
N LEU A 169 -9.37 -9.62 -10.79
CA LEU A 169 -8.57 -8.63 -10.07
C LEU A 169 -8.10 -9.15 -8.71
N GLY A 170 -9.00 -9.83 -7.97
CA GLY A 170 -8.66 -10.49 -6.72
C GLY A 170 -7.57 -11.54 -6.88
N ALA A 171 -7.70 -12.43 -7.86
CA ALA A 171 -6.69 -13.45 -8.16
C ALA A 171 -5.34 -12.83 -8.54
N MET A 172 -5.32 -11.76 -9.34
CA MET A 172 -4.09 -11.05 -9.71
C MET A 172 -3.41 -10.38 -8.51
N VAL A 173 -4.19 -9.74 -7.63
CA VAL A 173 -3.66 -9.14 -6.39
C VAL A 173 -3.07 -10.22 -5.47
N CYS A 174 -3.80 -11.33 -5.27
CA CYS A 174 -3.33 -12.45 -4.48
C CYS A 174 -2.05 -13.07 -5.07
N TYR A 175 -1.99 -13.26 -6.38
CA TYR A 175 -0.82 -13.79 -7.06
C TYR A 175 0.38 -12.84 -6.92
N ALA A 176 0.19 -11.55 -7.18
CA ALA A 176 1.25 -10.54 -7.04
C ALA A 176 1.77 -10.50 -5.59
N GLY A 177 0.86 -10.48 -4.60
CA GLY A 177 1.20 -10.52 -3.19
C GLY A 177 1.97 -11.79 -2.82
N HIS A 178 1.50 -12.95 -3.26
CA HIS A 178 2.15 -14.24 -2.99
C HIS A 178 3.57 -14.31 -3.55
N VAL A 179 3.76 -13.94 -4.82
CA VAL A 179 5.08 -13.97 -5.48
C VAL A 179 6.04 -12.99 -4.82
N LEU A 180 5.58 -11.78 -4.46
CA LEU A 180 6.39 -10.78 -3.77
C LEU A 180 6.79 -11.25 -2.37
N ILE A 181 5.83 -11.71 -1.56
CA ILE A 181 6.10 -12.23 -0.21
C ILE A 181 7.09 -13.40 -0.27
N ARG A 182 6.89 -14.33 -1.22
CA ARG A 182 7.78 -15.48 -1.36
C ARG A 182 9.20 -15.07 -1.77
N ALA A 183 9.35 -14.07 -2.64
CA ALA A 183 10.67 -13.53 -2.98
C ALA A 183 11.39 -12.94 -1.75
N PHE A 184 10.66 -12.21 -0.89
CA PHE A 184 11.21 -11.67 0.35
C PHE A 184 11.54 -12.77 1.38
N GLN A 185 10.74 -13.82 1.47
CA GLN A 185 11.02 -14.97 2.36
C GLN A 185 12.30 -15.69 1.95
N ILE A 186 12.46 -16.02 0.65
CA ILE A 186 13.67 -16.70 0.16
C ILE A 186 14.91 -15.85 0.38
N ALA A 187 14.82 -14.53 0.20
CA ALA A 187 15.91 -13.61 0.50
C ALA A 187 16.33 -13.67 1.99
N GLU A 188 15.35 -13.72 2.90
CA GLU A 188 15.60 -13.79 4.34
C GLU A 188 16.18 -15.15 4.76
N GLU A 189 15.65 -16.26 4.23
CA GLU A 189 16.16 -17.62 4.48
C GLU A 189 17.65 -17.72 4.12
N ARG A 190 18.03 -17.26 2.92
CA ARG A 190 19.43 -17.24 2.46
C ARG A 190 20.33 -16.34 3.31
N ARG A 191 19.79 -15.25 3.84
CA ARG A 191 20.55 -14.35 4.71
C ARG A 191 20.86 -15.03 6.05
N VAL A 192 19.88 -15.71 6.64
CA VAL A 192 20.07 -16.45 7.89
C VAL A 192 21.09 -17.59 7.70
N GLU A 193 21.02 -18.32 6.58
CA GLU A 193 22.01 -19.35 6.23
C GLU A 193 23.44 -18.81 6.07
N ALA A 194 23.60 -17.55 5.61
CA ALA A 194 24.91 -16.93 5.47
C ALA A 194 25.47 -16.35 6.79
N GLU A 195 24.63 -16.14 7.80
CA GLU A 195 25.01 -15.62 9.12
C GLU A 195 25.28 -16.74 10.15
N GLY A 196 24.85 -17.98 9.88
CA GLY A 196 25.02 -19.16 10.75
C GLY A 196 26.17 -20.06 10.36
#